data_AF-A0AAU9SMC2-F1
#
_entry.id   AF-A0AAU9SMC2-F1
#
_cell.length_a   1.000
_cell.length_b   1.000
_cell.length_c   1.000
_cell.angle_alpha   90.00
_cell.angle_beta   90.00
_cell.angle_gamma   90.00
#
_symmetry.space_group_name_H-M   'P 1'
#
loop_
_entity.id
_entity.type
_entity.pdbx_description
1 polymer ?
#
loop_
_entity_poly.entity_id
_entity_poly.type
_entity_poly.pdbx_seq_one_letter_code
_entity_poly.pdbx_strand_id
1 'polypeptide(L)'
;MARRIYDAWKGTNKFLFGGRLIFGPDAWSLPFTLLLIITPVSLFSVFVATHLRREFLPNTAGDAILVVAILFTFFVLTLLFLTSARDPGIVPRNSHPPEEELCYETNVSSDGRQTPTVQIPRTKEIMVYGISIRVKYCDTCMLYRPPRCSHCSICNNCVERFDHHCPWVGQCIGVRNYRYFFMFVSSATLLCIYVFSMSALYIKVLMDNNQGTVWRAMRESPWSVMLMIYCFISLWFVGGLTGFHLYLISTNQTTYENFRYRSDNRINVYNRGCSNNFLEIFCSKVKPSRNDFRAFTKEQPQRNITLATTWERPDEREEVIMGEQHQKVEDDLDIDEDVMKLQQRSNAGEGSDPADHMVDIDQTRAGSNERAPTIRSEARQGNWGTTITNEQEDMIAGFSVKESRNYAAAEEGRALHSLKIDKQSRILSVERNKLFSGDEMASSTGCFFVVSMAIFSQFLLAPASALINREFIDANCERVKNKPFCVDTLTTYPPTVSATGLLPLAEGVISLAITHAEKTAGFAAETAKTDAALKTQFDVCHDAYATIVASLKSALLGLKDSPDTSNYDVMVSGDEIRRVTDTVGKNIDKSSKTLMEMTLQMEKLLDLAAGATDAVDDDDENLHRRT
;
A
#
# COMPACT_ATOMS: atom_id res chain seq x y z
N MET A 1 -45.02 16.86 -16.43
CA MET A 1 -44.59 17.17 -15.05
C MET A 1 -43.09 17.30 -15.03
N ALA A 2 -42.55 18.34 -14.39
CA ALA A 2 -41.10 18.48 -14.23
C ALA A 2 -40.54 17.34 -13.36
N ARG A 3 -39.48 16.68 -13.83
CA ARG A 3 -38.77 15.64 -13.08
C ARG A 3 -37.82 16.29 -12.06
N ARG A 4 -37.38 15.55 -11.03
CA ARG A 4 -36.25 16.01 -10.18
C ARG A 4 -34.93 15.56 -10.77
N ILE A 5 -33.84 16.20 -10.36
CA ILE A 5 -32.50 15.87 -10.87
C ILE A 5 -32.12 14.40 -10.54
N TYR A 6 -32.58 13.84 -9.41
CA TYR A 6 -32.40 12.41 -9.12
C TYR A 6 -33.25 11.48 -10.01
N ASP A 7 -34.44 11.89 -10.46
CA ASP A 7 -35.29 11.10 -11.37
C ASP A 7 -34.75 11.09 -12.82
N ALA A 8 -33.93 12.10 -13.16
CA ALA A 8 -33.33 12.31 -14.48
C ALA A 8 -31.80 12.14 -14.48
N TRP A 9 -31.24 11.49 -13.44
CA TRP A 9 -29.80 11.35 -13.29
C TRP A 9 -29.22 10.37 -14.33
N LYS A 10 -28.11 10.77 -14.97
CA LYS A 10 -27.45 9.98 -16.04
C LYS A 10 -26.42 8.95 -15.52
N GLY A 11 -26.06 9.00 -14.25
CA GLY A 11 -25.15 8.01 -13.61
C GLY A 11 -25.91 6.84 -12.97
N THR A 12 -25.22 5.76 -12.61
CA THR A 12 -25.85 4.49 -12.14
C THR A 12 -26.22 4.50 -10.64
N ASN A 13 -26.32 5.68 -10.03
CA ASN A 13 -26.62 5.83 -8.60
C ASN A 13 -28.05 5.42 -8.25
N LYS A 14 -28.21 4.82 -7.07
CA LYS A 14 -29.50 4.47 -6.48
C LYS A 14 -29.91 5.53 -5.46
N PHE A 15 -30.94 6.29 -5.76
CA PHE A 15 -31.46 7.37 -4.91
C PHE A 15 -32.65 6.89 -4.07
N LEU A 16 -32.60 7.10 -2.75
CA LEU A 16 -33.68 6.74 -1.83
C LEU A 16 -34.20 7.97 -1.03
N PHE A 17 -35.42 7.84 -0.52
CA PHE A 17 -36.15 8.87 0.25
C PHE A 17 -36.23 10.24 -0.47
N GLY A 18 -36.49 10.23 -1.78
CA GLY A 18 -36.60 11.43 -2.60
C GLY A 18 -35.27 12.20 -2.73
N GLY A 19 -34.21 11.49 -3.11
CA GLY A 19 -32.87 12.04 -3.31
C GLY A 19 -32.13 12.44 -2.04
N ARG A 20 -32.52 11.90 -0.86
CA ARG A 20 -31.84 12.18 0.42
C ARG A 20 -30.67 11.24 0.69
N LEU A 21 -30.81 9.96 0.30
CA LEU A 21 -29.73 8.97 0.34
C LEU A 21 -29.30 8.64 -1.09
N ILE A 22 -27.99 8.45 -1.28
CA ILE A 22 -27.35 8.31 -2.58
C ILE A 22 -26.35 7.16 -2.48
N PHE A 23 -26.70 6.02 -3.05
CA PHE A 23 -25.85 4.83 -3.11
C PHE A 23 -25.24 4.66 -4.51
N GLY A 24 -24.19 3.84 -4.64
CA GLY A 24 -23.71 3.39 -5.95
C GLY A 24 -24.57 2.27 -6.53
N PRO A 25 -24.21 1.75 -7.71
CA PRO A 25 -24.91 0.59 -8.29
C PRO A 25 -24.78 -0.65 -7.41
N ASP A 26 -23.62 -0.85 -6.78
CA ASP A 26 -23.28 -2.09 -6.07
C ASP A 26 -23.81 -2.15 -4.64
N ALA A 27 -24.75 -1.28 -4.27
CA ALA A 27 -25.42 -1.25 -2.96
C ALA A 27 -26.00 -2.61 -2.49
N TRP A 28 -26.16 -3.58 -3.40
CA TRP A 28 -26.52 -4.97 -3.10
C TRP A 28 -25.47 -5.74 -2.30
N SER A 29 -24.22 -5.26 -2.22
CA SER A 29 -23.17 -5.83 -1.35
C SER A 29 -23.35 -5.47 0.13
N LEU A 30 -24.04 -4.36 0.44
CA LEU A 30 -24.14 -3.85 1.81
C LEU A 30 -24.73 -4.87 2.80
N PRO A 31 -25.77 -5.67 2.48
CA PRO A 31 -26.22 -6.76 3.33
C PRO A 31 -25.14 -7.80 3.67
N PHE A 32 -24.19 -8.07 2.77
CA PHE A 32 -23.08 -8.98 3.03
C PHE A 32 -22.08 -8.36 4.01
N THR A 33 -21.71 -7.09 3.81
CA THR A 33 -20.83 -6.34 4.74
C THR A 33 -21.46 -6.18 6.13
N LEU A 34 -22.78 -5.94 6.19
CA LEU A 34 -23.56 -5.93 7.43
C LEU A 34 -23.54 -7.31 8.11
N LEU A 35 -23.73 -8.40 7.36
CA LEU A 35 -23.67 -9.77 7.89
C LEU A 35 -22.29 -10.12 8.46
N LEU A 36 -21.21 -9.73 7.77
CA LEU A 36 -19.83 -9.94 8.23
C LEU A 36 -19.53 -9.23 9.55
N ILE A 37 -20.14 -8.07 9.83
CA ILE A 37 -19.95 -7.34 11.09
C ILE A 37 -20.89 -7.87 12.18
N ILE A 38 -22.17 -8.04 11.87
CA ILE A 38 -23.20 -8.38 12.86
C ILE A 38 -23.07 -9.83 13.35
N THR A 39 -22.68 -10.78 12.49
CA THR A 39 -22.58 -12.20 12.86
C THR A 39 -21.53 -12.47 13.94
N PRO A 40 -20.23 -12.11 13.79
CA PRO A 40 -19.23 -12.34 14.83
C PRO A 40 -19.52 -11.56 16.11
N VAL A 41 -20.06 -10.33 16.01
CA VAL A 41 -20.49 -9.56 17.20
C VAL A 41 -21.64 -10.26 17.92
N SER A 42 -22.59 -10.85 17.20
CA SER A 42 -23.72 -11.58 17.81
C SER A 42 -23.24 -12.87 18.48
N LEU A 43 -22.38 -13.64 17.81
CA LEU A 43 -21.76 -14.84 18.38
C LEU A 43 -20.92 -14.50 19.62
N PHE A 44 -20.11 -13.43 19.57
CA PHE A 44 -19.38 -12.91 20.71
C PHE A 44 -20.32 -12.52 21.86
N SER A 45 -21.36 -11.74 21.56
CA SER A 45 -22.31 -11.25 22.56
C SER A 45 -23.03 -12.40 23.28
N VAL A 46 -23.41 -13.45 22.55
CA VAL A 46 -24.11 -14.63 23.09
C VAL A 46 -23.16 -15.58 23.82
N PHE A 47 -22.08 -16.04 23.17
CA PHE A 47 -21.25 -17.14 23.68
C PHE A 47 -20.05 -16.72 24.53
N VAL A 48 -19.56 -15.49 24.38
CA VAL A 48 -18.39 -14.97 25.12
C VAL A 48 -18.84 -13.96 26.18
N ALA A 49 -19.50 -12.88 25.78
CA ALA A 49 -19.85 -11.79 26.68
C ALA A 49 -20.87 -12.20 27.76
N THR A 50 -21.86 -13.05 27.45
CA THR A 50 -22.76 -13.53 28.53
C THR A 50 -22.06 -14.40 29.57
N HIS A 51 -20.98 -15.10 29.21
CA HIS A 51 -20.19 -15.91 30.14
C HIS A 51 -19.25 -15.04 30.96
N LEU A 52 -18.46 -14.16 30.31
CA LEU A 52 -17.64 -13.17 31.01
C LEU A 52 -18.45 -12.33 32.01
N ARG A 53 -19.68 -11.94 31.65
CA ARG A 53 -20.59 -11.22 32.56
C ARG A 53 -20.99 -12.05 33.78
N ARG A 54 -21.17 -13.37 33.65
CA ARG A 54 -21.50 -14.25 34.79
C ARG A 54 -20.30 -14.48 35.71
N GLU A 55 -19.09 -14.62 35.16
CA GLU A 55 -17.86 -14.72 35.94
C GLU A 55 -17.59 -13.42 36.72
N PHE A 56 -17.71 -12.27 36.06
CA PHE A 56 -17.51 -10.96 36.67
C PHE A 56 -18.75 -10.37 37.35
N LEU A 57 -19.81 -11.15 37.60
CA LEU A 57 -21.10 -10.66 38.12
C LEU A 57 -21.03 -9.83 39.43
N PRO A 58 -20.07 -10.05 40.37
CA PRO A 58 -19.90 -9.16 41.52
C PRO A 58 -19.51 -7.71 41.17
N ASN A 59 -19.03 -7.46 39.95
CA ASN A 59 -18.49 -6.18 39.48
C ASN A 59 -19.26 -5.66 38.26
N THR A 60 -19.48 -4.34 38.21
CA THR A 60 -20.11 -3.65 37.05
C THR A 60 -19.33 -3.80 35.73
N ALA A 61 -18.08 -4.26 35.79
CA ALA A 61 -17.26 -4.61 34.62
C ALA A 61 -17.90 -5.68 33.71
N GLY A 62 -18.67 -6.63 34.28
CA GLY A 62 -19.28 -7.71 33.51
C GLY A 62 -20.29 -7.23 32.47
N ASP A 63 -21.19 -6.31 32.83
CA ASP A 63 -22.14 -5.70 31.89
C ASP A 63 -21.45 -4.68 30.97
N ALA A 64 -20.40 -3.99 31.43
CA ALA A 64 -19.65 -3.03 30.62
C ALA A 64 -19.08 -3.67 29.33
N ILE A 65 -18.59 -4.91 29.41
CA ILE A 65 -18.07 -5.66 28.24
C ILE A 65 -19.14 -5.80 27.13
N LEU A 66 -20.39 -6.09 27.52
CA LEU A 66 -21.51 -6.26 26.58
C LEU A 66 -22.01 -4.90 26.06
N VAL A 67 -22.13 -3.89 26.93
CA VAL A 67 -22.59 -2.55 26.56
C VAL A 67 -21.61 -1.88 25.58
N VAL A 68 -20.29 -1.98 25.84
CA VAL A 68 -19.25 -1.46 24.93
C VAL A 68 -19.32 -2.16 23.57
N ALA A 69 -19.50 -3.48 23.51
CA ALA A 69 -19.62 -4.22 22.25
C ALA A 69 -20.79 -3.74 21.39
N ILE A 70 -21.97 -3.58 22.01
CA ILE A 70 -23.21 -3.15 21.34
C ILE A 70 -23.09 -1.69 20.86
N LEU A 71 -22.66 -0.77 21.72
CA LEU A 71 -22.51 0.65 21.38
C LEU A 71 -21.44 0.86 20.29
N PHE A 72 -20.31 0.16 20.38
CA PHE A 72 -19.23 0.30 19.38
C PHE A 72 -19.64 -0.31 18.04
N THR A 73 -20.38 -1.41 18.03
CA THR A 73 -20.94 -1.98 16.79
C THR A 73 -21.97 -1.04 16.17
N PHE A 74 -22.86 -0.41 16.95
CA PHE A 74 -23.78 0.61 16.44
C PHE A 74 -23.03 1.80 15.82
N PHE A 75 -21.90 2.22 16.40
CA PHE A 75 -21.01 3.25 15.83
C PHE A 75 -20.39 2.81 14.49
N VAL A 76 -19.81 1.60 14.41
CA VAL A 76 -19.25 1.03 13.16
C VAL A 76 -20.32 0.93 12.06
N LEU A 77 -21.52 0.42 12.39
CA LEU A 77 -22.64 0.30 11.44
C LEU A 77 -23.16 1.67 10.99
N THR A 78 -23.17 2.66 11.90
CA THR A 78 -23.47 4.05 11.55
C THR A 78 -22.45 4.59 10.56
N LEU A 79 -21.15 4.40 10.80
CA LEU A 79 -20.09 4.86 9.89
C LEU A 79 -20.15 4.19 8.51
N LEU A 80 -20.47 2.89 8.44
CA LEU A 80 -20.70 2.20 7.18
C LEU A 80 -21.85 2.84 6.38
N PHE A 81 -23.02 3.03 7.00
CA PHE A 81 -24.16 3.71 6.39
C PHE A 81 -23.85 5.15 5.98
N LEU A 82 -23.14 5.89 6.84
CA LEU A 82 -22.67 7.25 6.58
C LEU A 82 -21.64 7.36 5.44
N THR A 83 -21.04 6.25 5.02
CA THR A 83 -20.11 6.17 3.90
C THR A 83 -20.80 5.76 2.60
N SER A 84 -21.71 4.78 2.65
CA SER A 84 -22.40 4.22 1.47
C SER A 84 -23.59 5.05 1.00
N ALA A 85 -24.36 5.64 1.92
CA ALA A 85 -25.63 6.30 1.63
C ALA A 85 -25.52 7.79 1.24
N ARG A 86 -24.31 8.29 0.95
CA ARG A 86 -24.04 9.70 0.68
C ARG A 86 -23.39 9.92 -0.69
N ASP A 87 -23.67 11.08 -1.28
CA ASP A 87 -22.87 11.63 -2.38
C ASP A 87 -21.38 11.71 -1.97
N PRO A 88 -20.47 11.00 -2.67
CA PRO A 88 -19.05 10.95 -2.35
C PRO A 88 -18.25 12.19 -2.81
N GLY A 89 -18.82 13.04 -3.66
CA GLY A 89 -18.09 14.13 -4.34
C GLY A 89 -18.43 14.26 -5.82
N ILE A 90 -19.63 13.86 -6.25
CA ILE A 90 -20.03 13.83 -7.65
C ILE A 90 -19.94 15.25 -8.24
N VAL A 91 -19.18 15.37 -9.34
CA VAL A 91 -19.06 16.61 -10.11
C VAL A 91 -20.28 16.72 -11.04
N PRO A 92 -20.97 17.89 -11.12
CA PRO A 92 -22.07 18.09 -12.04
C PRO A 92 -21.63 17.86 -13.49
N ARG A 93 -22.47 17.19 -14.29
CA ARG A 93 -22.26 17.05 -15.73
C ARG A 93 -22.65 18.33 -16.45
N ASN A 94 -21.93 18.68 -17.51
CA ASN A 94 -22.35 19.76 -18.40
C ASN A 94 -23.43 19.26 -19.39
N SER A 95 -24.20 20.20 -19.97
CA SER A 95 -25.14 19.91 -21.08
C SER A 95 -24.42 19.74 -22.42
N HIS A 96 -23.30 20.46 -22.59
CA HIS A 96 -22.48 20.57 -23.80
C HIS A 96 -21.00 20.69 -23.39
N PRO A 97 -20.03 20.45 -24.29
CA PRO A 97 -18.63 20.78 -24.05
C PRO A 97 -18.42 22.27 -23.73
N PRO A 98 -17.33 22.66 -23.04
CA PRO A 98 -17.02 24.07 -22.80
C PRO A 98 -16.77 24.85 -24.11
N GLU A 99 -17.65 25.81 -24.43
CA GLU A 99 -17.58 26.60 -25.68
C GLU A 99 -16.25 27.40 -25.80
N GLU A 100 -15.68 27.83 -24.67
CA GLU A 100 -14.41 28.59 -24.58
C GLU A 100 -13.15 27.78 -24.94
N GLU A 101 -13.27 26.46 -25.11
CA GLU A 101 -12.14 25.53 -25.26
C GLU A 101 -12.18 24.71 -26.56
N LEU A 102 -13.01 25.14 -27.51
CA LEU A 102 -13.18 24.52 -28.82
C LEU A 102 -12.12 25.02 -29.80
N CYS A 103 -11.21 24.13 -30.24
CA CYS A 103 -10.28 24.43 -31.32
C CYS A 103 -10.98 24.28 -32.67
N TYR A 104 -11.10 25.39 -33.42
CA TYR A 104 -11.64 25.42 -34.77
C TYR A 104 -10.50 25.30 -35.80
N GLU A 105 -10.17 24.08 -36.22
CA GLU A 105 -9.26 23.90 -37.35
C GLU A 105 -10.02 23.97 -38.67
N THR A 106 -9.62 24.91 -39.54
CA THR A 106 -10.22 25.11 -40.86
C THR A 106 -9.46 24.26 -41.88
N ASN A 107 -9.80 22.97 -41.91
CA ASN A 107 -9.25 22.05 -42.88
C ASN A 107 -9.82 22.36 -44.28
N VAL A 108 -8.98 22.91 -45.15
CA VAL A 108 -9.31 23.14 -46.57
C VAL A 108 -9.22 21.80 -47.29
N SER A 109 -10.37 21.21 -47.60
CA SER A 109 -10.42 20.02 -48.46
C SER A 109 -9.92 20.37 -49.86
N SER A 110 -9.27 19.44 -50.56
CA SER A 110 -8.78 19.65 -51.95
C SER A 110 -9.88 20.00 -52.96
N ASP A 111 -11.15 19.84 -52.56
CA ASP A 111 -12.38 20.11 -53.30
C ASP A 111 -13.00 21.48 -52.95
N GLY A 112 -12.23 22.38 -52.31
CA GLY A 112 -12.64 23.74 -51.93
C GLY A 112 -13.63 23.85 -50.77
N ARG A 113 -14.26 22.75 -50.35
CA ARG A 113 -15.17 22.71 -49.18
C ARG A 113 -14.40 22.92 -47.87
N GLN A 114 -14.81 23.95 -47.14
CA GLN A 114 -14.43 24.18 -45.75
C GLN A 114 -15.40 23.46 -44.81
N THR A 115 -14.92 22.48 -44.06
CA THR A 115 -15.66 21.83 -42.98
C THR A 115 -14.97 22.14 -41.66
N PRO A 116 -15.57 22.95 -40.76
CA PRO A 116 -14.95 23.30 -39.48
C PRO A 116 -14.99 22.09 -38.53
N THR A 117 -13.90 21.34 -38.51
CA THR A 117 -13.69 20.26 -37.54
C THR A 117 -13.39 20.85 -36.16
N VAL A 118 -14.39 20.78 -35.27
CA VAL A 118 -14.25 21.14 -33.86
C VAL A 118 -13.49 20.03 -33.14
N GLN A 119 -12.28 20.32 -32.68
CA GLN A 119 -11.51 19.42 -31.81
C GLN A 119 -11.49 19.94 -30.37
N ILE A 120 -11.69 19.03 -29.41
CA ILE A 120 -11.57 19.30 -27.97
C ILE A 120 -10.22 18.73 -27.51
N PRO A 121 -9.28 19.56 -27.01
CA PRO A 121 -7.99 19.06 -26.51
C PRO A 121 -8.18 18.01 -25.41
N ARG A 122 -7.71 16.77 -25.63
CA ARG A 122 -7.87 15.65 -24.66
C ARG A 122 -7.29 15.94 -23.27
N THR A 123 -6.34 16.88 -23.19
CA THR A 123 -5.76 17.39 -21.94
C THR A 123 -5.67 18.91 -21.91
N LYS A 124 -5.88 19.50 -20.72
CA LYS A 124 -5.68 20.92 -20.40
C LYS A 124 -4.66 21.05 -19.28
N GLU A 125 -3.83 22.08 -19.29
CA GLU A 125 -2.99 22.44 -18.14
C GLU A 125 -3.68 23.46 -17.23
N ILE A 126 -3.61 23.22 -15.93
CA ILE A 126 -4.15 24.11 -14.90
C ILE A 126 -3.12 24.30 -13.78
N MET A 127 -3.03 25.52 -13.25
CA MET A 127 -2.08 25.84 -12.19
C MET A 127 -2.66 25.48 -10.81
N VAL A 128 -1.92 24.70 -10.03
CA VAL A 128 -2.25 24.30 -8.65
C VAL A 128 -1.06 24.58 -7.76
N TYR A 129 -1.20 25.49 -6.80
CA TYR A 129 -0.12 25.98 -5.92
C TYR A 129 1.16 26.42 -6.65
N GLY A 130 1.02 26.98 -7.86
CA GLY A 130 2.14 27.44 -8.69
C GLY A 130 2.73 26.39 -9.63
N ILE A 131 2.24 25.15 -9.62
CA ILE A 131 2.72 24.05 -10.46
C ILE A 131 1.66 23.70 -11.51
N SER A 132 2.06 23.49 -12.77
CA SER A 132 1.15 23.08 -13.85
C SER A 132 0.79 21.59 -13.76
N ILE A 133 -0.52 21.31 -13.77
CA ILE A 133 -1.06 19.95 -13.77
C ILE A 133 -1.88 19.73 -15.02
N ARG A 134 -1.51 18.71 -15.81
CA ARG A 134 -2.30 18.21 -16.94
C ARG A 134 -3.52 17.43 -16.43
N VAL A 135 -4.72 17.99 -16.64
CA VAL A 135 -6.01 17.30 -16.42
C VAL A 135 -6.57 16.75 -17.73
N LYS A 136 -7.32 15.64 -17.67
CA LYS A 136 -7.96 15.01 -18.83
C LYS A 136 -9.41 15.48 -19.01
N TYR A 137 -9.90 15.51 -20.24
CA TYR A 137 -11.32 15.65 -20.55
C TYR A 137 -12.12 14.41 -20.11
N CYS A 138 -13.45 14.52 -20.02
CA CYS A 138 -14.36 13.40 -19.78
C CYS A 138 -15.63 13.57 -20.61
N ASP A 139 -15.70 12.81 -21.69
CA ASP A 139 -16.75 12.84 -22.71
C ASP A 139 -18.11 12.47 -22.11
N THR A 140 -18.15 11.43 -21.27
CA THR A 140 -19.34 10.97 -20.54
C THR A 140 -19.98 12.05 -19.64
N CYS A 141 -19.19 13.03 -19.17
CA CYS A 141 -19.65 14.13 -18.32
C CYS A 141 -19.54 15.52 -18.98
N MET A 142 -19.04 15.57 -20.21
CA MET A 142 -18.72 16.77 -21.01
C MET A 142 -17.93 17.86 -20.27
N LEU A 143 -16.92 17.46 -19.48
CA LEU A 143 -16.13 18.38 -18.65
C LEU A 143 -14.65 18.01 -18.59
N TYR A 144 -13.78 19.02 -18.45
CA TYR A 144 -12.42 18.83 -17.97
C TYR A 144 -12.44 18.43 -16.50
N ARG A 145 -11.84 17.29 -16.17
CA ARG A 145 -11.83 16.73 -14.82
C ARG A 145 -11.08 17.70 -13.89
N PRO A 146 -11.68 18.20 -12.79
CA PRO A 146 -10.96 19.01 -11.81
C PRO A 146 -9.70 18.29 -11.27
N PRO A 147 -8.73 19.00 -10.67
CA PRO A 147 -7.58 18.34 -10.06
C PRO A 147 -8.05 17.33 -9.00
N ARG A 148 -7.39 16.17 -8.96
CA ARG A 148 -7.76 14.99 -8.14
C ARG A 148 -9.12 14.35 -8.50
N CYS A 149 -9.75 14.72 -9.62
CA CYS A 149 -11.02 14.13 -10.07
C CYS A 149 -10.81 13.03 -11.11
N SER A 150 -11.43 11.87 -10.90
CA SER A 150 -11.46 10.77 -11.87
C SER A 150 -12.90 10.43 -12.25
N HIS A 151 -13.08 9.81 -13.42
CA HIS A 151 -14.35 9.20 -13.80
C HIS A 151 -14.34 7.74 -13.34
N CYS A 152 -15.37 7.31 -12.63
CA CYS A 152 -15.63 5.90 -12.36
C CYS A 152 -16.68 5.40 -13.35
N SER A 153 -16.31 4.44 -14.20
CA SER A 153 -17.21 3.80 -15.18
C SER A 153 -18.37 3.05 -14.50
N ILE A 154 -18.08 2.30 -13.45
CA ILE A 154 -19.07 1.53 -12.65
C ILE A 154 -20.19 2.44 -12.13
N CYS A 155 -19.85 3.52 -11.41
CA CYS A 155 -20.81 4.53 -10.96
C CYS A 155 -21.30 5.46 -12.09
N ASN A 156 -20.65 5.45 -13.26
CA ASN A 156 -20.83 6.38 -14.37
C ASN A 156 -20.87 7.84 -13.87
N ASN A 157 -19.78 8.31 -13.23
CA ASN A 157 -19.67 9.70 -12.74
C ASN A 157 -18.21 10.15 -12.62
N CYS A 158 -17.98 11.46 -12.78
CA CYS A 158 -16.79 12.12 -12.24
C CYS A 158 -16.95 12.38 -10.72
N VAL A 159 -15.92 12.04 -9.93
CA VAL A 159 -15.90 12.20 -8.46
C VAL A 159 -14.67 13.01 -8.03
N GLU A 160 -14.89 14.09 -7.28
CA GLU A 160 -13.86 14.98 -6.74
C GLU A 160 -13.05 14.30 -5.62
N ARG A 161 -11.71 14.39 -5.70
CA ARG A 161 -10.75 13.62 -4.87
C ARG A 161 -11.07 12.13 -4.88
N PHE A 162 -11.20 11.55 -6.06
CA PHE A 162 -11.51 10.12 -6.21
C PHE A 162 -10.39 9.27 -5.60
N ASP A 163 -10.79 8.30 -4.78
CA ASP A 163 -9.88 7.37 -4.13
C ASP A 163 -9.96 5.98 -4.75
N HIS A 164 -11.11 5.34 -4.66
CA HIS A 164 -11.44 4.10 -5.35
C HIS A 164 -12.96 3.92 -5.44
N HIS A 165 -13.42 2.94 -6.21
CA HIS A 165 -14.78 2.42 -6.09
C HIS A 165 -14.76 1.20 -5.17
N CYS A 166 -15.57 1.18 -4.12
CA CYS A 166 -15.47 0.17 -3.06
C CYS A 166 -16.62 -0.85 -3.16
N PRO A 167 -16.38 -2.11 -3.57
CA PRO A 167 -17.42 -3.12 -3.67
C PRO A 167 -18.11 -3.37 -2.31
N TRP A 168 -17.35 -3.46 -1.22
CA TRP A 168 -17.86 -3.69 0.14
C TRP A 168 -18.81 -2.61 0.66
N VAL A 169 -18.65 -1.37 0.19
CA VAL A 169 -19.47 -0.20 0.57
C VAL A 169 -20.53 0.10 -0.52
N GLY A 170 -20.43 -0.55 -1.68
CA GLY A 170 -21.36 -0.41 -2.81
C GLY A 170 -21.37 0.99 -3.44
N GLN A 171 -20.28 1.76 -3.31
CA GLN A 171 -20.21 3.19 -3.60
C GLN A 171 -18.76 3.66 -3.85
N CYS A 172 -18.59 4.74 -4.62
CA CYS A 172 -17.30 5.43 -4.76
C CYS A 172 -16.83 6.08 -3.44
N ILE A 173 -15.53 6.08 -3.18
CA ILE A 173 -14.91 6.82 -2.09
C ILE A 173 -14.27 8.10 -2.67
N GLY A 174 -14.62 9.25 -2.09
CA GLY A 174 -14.19 10.58 -2.55
C GLY A 174 -14.29 11.66 -1.47
N VAL A 175 -14.09 12.94 -1.85
CA VAL A 175 -13.89 14.08 -0.93
C VAL A 175 -14.94 14.23 0.18
N ARG A 176 -16.18 13.76 -0.03
CA ARG A 176 -17.29 13.91 0.93
C ARG A 176 -17.48 12.71 1.86
N ASN A 177 -17.12 11.49 1.45
CA ASN A 177 -17.30 10.29 2.26
C ASN A 177 -16.01 9.65 2.79
N TYR A 178 -14.82 10.00 2.26
CA TYR A 178 -13.52 9.43 2.65
C TYR A 178 -13.26 9.42 4.17
N ARG A 179 -13.63 10.49 4.91
CA ARG A 179 -13.45 10.51 6.38
C ARG A 179 -14.28 9.46 7.10
N TYR A 180 -15.49 9.19 6.60
CA TYR A 180 -16.38 8.19 7.18
C TYR A 180 -15.94 6.78 6.79
N PHE A 181 -15.41 6.61 5.57
CA PHE A 181 -14.75 5.38 5.12
C PHE A 181 -13.56 5.04 6.04
N PHE A 182 -12.63 5.96 6.24
CA PHE A 182 -11.48 5.72 7.11
C PHE A 182 -11.90 5.42 8.56
N MET A 183 -12.82 6.22 9.12
CA MET A 183 -13.36 5.95 10.46
C MET A 183 -14.05 4.57 10.52
N PHE A 184 -14.78 4.17 9.49
CA PHE A 184 -15.43 2.85 9.41
C PHE A 184 -14.39 1.72 9.43
N VAL A 185 -13.40 1.74 8.53
CA VAL A 185 -12.39 0.67 8.43
C VAL A 185 -11.56 0.59 9.73
N SER A 186 -11.08 1.72 10.25
CA SER A 186 -10.29 1.76 11.49
C SER A 186 -11.10 1.35 12.74
N SER A 187 -12.36 1.75 12.85
CA SER A 187 -13.23 1.29 13.96
C SER A 187 -13.63 -0.18 13.82
N ALA A 188 -13.75 -0.71 12.60
CA ALA A 188 -13.92 -2.15 12.37
C ALA A 188 -12.66 -2.95 12.78
N THR A 189 -11.44 -2.46 12.46
CA THR A 189 -10.19 -3.03 12.97
C THR A 189 -10.16 -3.05 14.50
N LEU A 190 -10.50 -1.93 15.15
CA LEU A 190 -10.55 -1.85 16.63
C LEU A 190 -11.62 -2.77 17.23
N LEU A 191 -12.77 -2.95 16.58
CA LEU A 191 -13.81 -3.89 17.00
C LEU A 191 -13.34 -5.35 16.87
N CYS A 192 -12.58 -5.69 15.81
CA CYS A 192 -11.94 -6.99 15.67
C CYS A 192 -10.87 -7.24 16.76
N ILE A 193 -10.05 -6.24 17.10
CA ILE A 193 -9.11 -6.33 18.24
C ILE A 193 -9.88 -6.57 19.53
N TYR A 194 -10.95 -5.80 19.79
CA TYR A 194 -11.77 -5.93 21.00
C TYR A 194 -12.39 -7.33 21.15
N VAL A 195 -13.02 -7.85 20.09
CA VAL A 195 -13.63 -9.20 20.09
C VAL A 195 -12.56 -10.28 20.25
N PHE A 196 -11.40 -10.15 19.61
CA PHE A 196 -10.27 -11.07 19.78
C PHE A 196 -9.75 -11.07 21.23
N SER A 197 -9.45 -9.90 21.79
CA SER A 197 -8.91 -9.76 23.15
C SER A 197 -9.88 -10.28 24.22
N MET A 198 -11.19 -10.01 24.09
CA MET A 198 -12.19 -10.50 25.03
C MET A 198 -12.44 -12.02 24.87
N SER A 199 -12.34 -12.57 23.66
CA SER A 199 -12.40 -14.03 23.44
C SER A 199 -11.18 -14.75 24.03
N ALA A 200 -9.98 -14.17 23.88
CA ALA A 200 -8.75 -14.67 24.50
C ALA A 200 -8.81 -14.57 26.04
N LEU A 201 -9.36 -13.48 26.59
CA LEU A 201 -9.60 -13.33 28.02
C LEU A 201 -10.55 -14.41 28.56
N TYR A 202 -11.61 -14.77 27.83
CA TYR A 202 -12.51 -15.84 28.23
C TYR A 202 -11.81 -17.21 28.25
N ILE A 203 -10.99 -17.52 27.24
CA ILE A 203 -10.16 -18.74 27.25
C ILE A 203 -9.21 -18.76 28.46
N LYS A 204 -8.60 -17.62 28.82
CA LYS A 204 -7.75 -17.52 30.03
C LYS A 204 -8.55 -17.80 31.31
N VAL A 205 -9.67 -17.09 31.53
CA VAL A 205 -10.53 -17.30 32.70
C VAL A 205 -10.98 -18.77 32.83
N LEU A 206 -11.25 -19.42 31.70
CA LEU A 206 -11.65 -20.83 31.66
C LEU A 206 -10.50 -21.80 31.99
N MET A 207 -9.26 -21.47 31.63
CA MET A 207 -8.06 -22.20 32.09
C MET A 207 -7.86 -22.05 33.60
N ASP A 208 -7.93 -20.81 34.09
CA ASP A 208 -7.69 -20.45 35.49
C ASP A 208 -8.74 -21.12 36.41
N ASN A 209 -10.03 -21.05 36.04
CA ASN A 209 -11.13 -21.67 36.79
C ASN A 209 -11.07 -23.20 36.81
N ASN A 210 -10.79 -23.86 35.67
CA ASN A 210 -10.85 -25.32 35.55
C ASN A 210 -9.49 -26.02 35.82
N GLN A 211 -8.46 -25.28 36.26
CA GLN A 211 -7.06 -25.72 36.37
C GLN A 211 -6.59 -26.49 35.12
N GLY A 212 -6.98 -25.96 33.95
CA GLY A 212 -6.94 -26.67 32.67
C GLY A 212 -5.81 -26.21 31.74
N THR A 213 -5.34 -27.12 30.90
CA THR A 213 -4.48 -26.75 29.77
C THR A 213 -5.27 -25.96 28.72
N VAL A 214 -4.59 -25.10 27.95
CA VAL A 214 -5.19 -24.29 26.86
C VAL A 214 -6.08 -25.13 25.94
N TRP A 215 -5.63 -26.34 25.60
CA TRP A 215 -6.36 -27.29 24.75
C TRP A 215 -7.72 -27.72 25.32
N ARG A 216 -7.85 -27.82 26.64
CA ARG A 216 -9.12 -28.13 27.31
C ARG A 216 -10.08 -26.94 27.21
N ALA A 217 -9.62 -25.74 27.57
CA ALA A 217 -10.44 -24.53 27.48
C ALA A 217 -10.90 -24.23 26.04
N MET A 218 -10.04 -24.44 25.04
CA MET A 218 -10.40 -24.31 23.62
C MET A 218 -11.47 -25.32 23.15
N ARG A 219 -11.46 -26.55 23.68
CA ARG A 219 -12.51 -27.55 23.41
C ARG A 219 -13.83 -27.25 24.13
N GLU A 220 -13.75 -26.60 25.28
CA GLU A 220 -14.90 -26.23 26.11
C GLU A 220 -15.61 -24.96 25.58
N SER A 221 -14.87 -24.05 24.94
CA SER A 221 -15.41 -22.83 24.30
C SER A 221 -15.01 -22.70 22.82
N PRO A 222 -15.48 -23.61 21.92
CA PRO A 222 -15.09 -23.61 20.50
C PRO A 222 -15.51 -22.31 19.78
N TRP A 223 -16.60 -21.67 20.18
CA TRP A 223 -17.04 -20.38 19.64
C TRP A 223 -15.99 -19.28 19.83
N SER A 224 -15.31 -19.24 20.97
CA SER A 224 -14.23 -18.28 21.24
C SER A 224 -13.05 -18.50 20.30
N VAL A 225 -12.71 -19.77 20.03
CA VAL A 225 -11.64 -20.13 19.08
C VAL A 225 -12.01 -19.74 17.65
N MET A 226 -13.25 -20.00 17.22
CA MET A 226 -13.73 -19.59 15.89
C MET A 226 -13.72 -18.06 15.74
N LEU A 227 -14.12 -17.31 16.78
CA LEU A 227 -14.07 -15.85 16.80
C LEU A 227 -12.63 -15.33 16.78
N MET A 228 -11.70 -15.94 17.51
CA MET A 228 -10.28 -15.58 17.48
C MET A 228 -9.66 -15.82 16.09
N ILE A 229 -9.97 -16.95 15.44
CA ILE A 229 -9.52 -17.24 14.06
C ILE A 229 -10.12 -16.24 13.08
N TYR A 230 -11.43 -15.99 13.15
CA TYR A 230 -12.12 -15.02 12.29
C TYR A 230 -11.54 -13.61 12.45
N CYS A 231 -11.33 -13.14 13.68
CA CYS A 231 -10.75 -11.83 13.95
C CYS A 231 -9.28 -11.77 13.52
N PHE A 232 -8.47 -12.80 13.72
CA PHE A 232 -7.08 -12.84 13.23
C PHE A 232 -7.02 -12.68 11.71
N ILE A 233 -7.79 -13.47 10.96
CA ILE A 233 -7.87 -13.36 9.48
C ILE A 233 -8.38 -11.97 9.07
N SER A 234 -9.44 -11.47 9.73
CA SER A 234 -10.00 -10.14 9.44
C SER A 234 -9.04 -8.99 9.73
N LEU A 235 -8.14 -9.13 10.72
CA LEU A 235 -7.16 -8.12 11.07
C LEU A 235 -6.06 -7.97 10.02
N TRP A 236 -5.67 -9.04 9.32
CA TRP A 236 -4.76 -8.92 8.17
C TRP A 236 -5.35 -8.04 7.07
N PHE A 237 -6.61 -8.30 6.67
CA PHE A 237 -7.25 -7.53 5.60
C PHE A 237 -7.66 -6.11 6.03
N VAL A 238 -8.44 -5.97 7.11
CA VAL A 238 -9.02 -4.68 7.53
C VAL A 238 -7.98 -3.82 8.27
N GLY A 239 -7.09 -4.44 9.06
CA GLY A 239 -5.96 -3.76 9.68
C GLY A 239 -4.90 -3.32 8.66
N GLY A 240 -4.57 -4.19 7.69
CA GLY A 240 -3.69 -3.82 6.57
C GLY A 240 -4.25 -2.65 5.75
N LEU A 241 -5.55 -2.67 5.44
CA LEU A 241 -6.24 -1.54 4.79
C LEU A 241 -6.21 -0.26 5.64
N THR A 242 -6.39 -0.36 6.96
CA THR A 242 -6.24 0.79 7.87
C THR A 242 -4.82 1.37 7.83
N GLY A 243 -3.78 0.52 7.86
CA GLY A 243 -2.38 0.94 7.76
C GLY A 243 -2.05 1.62 6.43
N PHE A 244 -2.53 1.06 5.32
CA PHE A 244 -2.38 1.66 3.99
C PHE A 244 -3.05 3.04 3.90
N HIS A 245 -4.29 3.20 4.40
CA HIS A 245 -4.94 4.50 4.41
C HIS A 245 -4.33 5.48 5.42
N LEU A 246 -3.70 5.04 6.52
CA LEU A 246 -2.90 5.91 7.38
C LEU A 246 -1.71 6.51 6.63
N TYR A 247 -1.03 5.73 5.77
CA TYR A 247 0.03 6.21 4.88
C TYR A 247 -0.49 7.18 3.81
N LEU A 248 -1.65 6.91 3.19
CA LEU A 248 -2.27 7.84 2.24
C LEU A 248 -2.68 9.17 2.91
N ILE A 249 -3.18 9.13 4.14
CA ILE A 249 -3.49 10.35 4.92
C ILE A 249 -2.20 11.08 5.31
N SER A 250 -1.18 10.41 5.82
CA SER A 250 0.08 11.06 6.23
C SER A 250 0.79 11.76 5.07
N THR A 251 0.64 11.24 3.85
CA THR A 251 1.18 11.82 2.59
C THR A 251 0.20 12.73 1.84
N ASN A 252 -1.06 12.85 2.25
CA ASN A 252 -2.13 13.55 1.51
C ASN A 252 -2.39 13.01 0.08
N GLN A 253 -2.23 11.71 -0.16
CA GLN A 253 -2.55 11.05 -1.43
C GLN A 253 -3.94 10.39 -1.40
N THR A 254 -4.49 10.09 -2.57
CA THR A 254 -5.55 9.08 -2.71
C THR A 254 -4.98 7.75 -3.21
N THR A 255 -5.72 6.65 -3.03
CA THR A 255 -5.37 5.32 -3.55
C THR A 255 -5.11 5.39 -5.06
N TYR A 256 -6.01 6.04 -5.81
CA TYR A 256 -5.84 6.29 -7.25
C TYR A 256 -4.55 7.05 -7.58
N GLU A 257 -4.18 8.07 -6.80
CA GLU A 257 -2.96 8.86 -7.03
C GLU A 257 -1.69 8.05 -6.74
N ASN A 258 -1.65 7.31 -5.62
CA ASN A 258 -0.53 6.45 -5.25
C ASN A 258 -0.29 5.31 -6.27
N PHE A 259 -1.35 4.77 -6.90
CA PHE A 259 -1.16 3.78 -7.97
C PHE A 259 -0.89 4.40 -9.34
N ARG A 260 -1.55 5.51 -9.72
CA ARG A 260 -1.47 6.07 -11.09
C ARG A 260 -0.28 7.01 -11.32
N TYR A 261 0.31 7.62 -10.27
CA TYR A 261 1.37 8.62 -10.41
C TYR A 261 2.71 8.24 -9.76
N ARG A 262 2.79 7.09 -9.08
CA ARG A 262 4.05 6.54 -8.56
C ARG A 262 5.02 6.10 -9.67
N SER A 263 4.49 5.65 -10.81
CA SER A 263 5.26 5.39 -12.05
C SER A 263 5.91 6.65 -12.62
N ASP A 264 5.21 7.77 -12.53
CA ASP A 264 5.62 9.05 -13.14
C ASP A 264 6.60 9.85 -12.25
N ASN A 265 6.89 9.36 -11.04
CA ASN A 265 7.67 10.02 -9.99
C ASN A 265 7.27 11.51 -9.77
N ARG A 266 5.96 11.80 -9.74
CA ARG A 266 5.46 13.18 -9.64
C ARG A 266 5.55 13.72 -8.22
N ILE A 267 6.08 14.94 -8.07
CA ILE A 267 6.07 15.70 -6.82
C ILE A 267 4.64 15.84 -6.30
N ASN A 268 4.44 15.46 -5.04
CA ASN A 268 3.14 15.44 -4.39
C ASN A 268 2.76 16.84 -3.84
N VAL A 269 2.23 17.68 -4.72
CA VAL A 269 1.85 19.09 -4.43
C VAL A 269 0.77 19.28 -3.36
N TYR A 270 0.16 18.19 -2.88
CA TYR A 270 -0.89 18.23 -1.84
C TYR A 270 -0.36 17.91 -0.44
N ASN A 271 0.86 17.38 -0.31
CA ASN A 271 1.45 17.10 0.99
C ASN A 271 1.79 18.40 1.73
N ARG A 272 1.26 18.57 2.95
CA ARG A 272 1.50 19.73 3.83
C ARG A 272 2.19 19.36 5.14
N GLY A 273 2.83 18.19 5.18
CA GLY A 273 3.33 17.57 6.40
C GLY A 273 2.23 16.82 7.14
N CYS A 274 2.61 15.70 7.77
CA CYS A 274 1.69 14.69 8.32
C CYS A 274 0.53 15.30 9.15
N SER A 275 0.83 16.08 10.19
CA SER A 275 -0.19 16.66 11.08
C SER A 275 -1.22 17.53 10.34
N ASN A 276 -0.79 18.33 9.37
CA ASN A 276 -1.69 19.17 8.57
C ASN A 276 -2.60 18.33 7.66
N ASN A 277 -2.07 17.24 7.11
CA ASN A 277 -2.84 16.31 6.27
C ASN A 277 -3.92 15.57 7.09
N PHE A 278 -3.59 15.14 8.32
CA PHE A 278 -4.58 14.60 9.27
C PHE A 278 -5.65 15.65 9.63
N LEU A 279 -5.27 16.89 9.96
CA LEU A 279 -6.21 17.98 10.24
C LEU A 279 -7.13 18.27 9.03
N GLU A 280 -6.61 18.17 7.80
CA GLU A 280 -7.40 18.33 6.58
C GLU A 280 -8.49 17.24 6.43
N ILE A 281 -8.21 15.99 6.79
CA ILE A 281 -9.18 14.89 6.69
C ILE A 281 -10.21 14.93 7.84
N PHE A 282 -9.75 15.10 9.08
CA PHE A 282 -10.58 14.93 10.27
C PHE A 282 -11.26 16.22 10.74
N CYS A 283 -10.51 17.33 10.78
CA CYS A 283 -10.96 18.59 11.40
C CYS A 283 -11.56 19.60 10.41
N SER A 284 -11.33 19.45 9.10
CA SER A 284 -11.95 20.33 8.10
C SER A 284 -13.47 20.16 8.04
N LYS A 285 -14.18 21.21 7.59
CA LYS A 285 -15.63 21.14 7.30
C LYS A 285 -15.87 20.33 6.01
N VAL A 286 -16.78 19.35 6.05
CA VAL A 286 -17.23 18.64 4.84
C VAL A 286 -17.83 19.65 3.86
N LYS A 287 -17.32 19.72 2.62
CA LYS A 287 -17.86 20.56 1.54
C LYS A 287 -19.36 20.25 1.32
N PRO A 288 -20.21 21.21 0.92
CA PRO A 288 -21.57 20.89 0.45
C PRO A 288 -21.54 19.96 -0.78
N SER A 289 -22.69 19.40 -1.16
CA SER A 289 -22.77 18.71 -2.46
C SER A 289 -22.74 19.75 -3.58
N ARG A 290 -22.14 19.39 -4.71
CA ARG A 290 -22.15 20.22 -5.93
C ARG A 290 -23.42 20.06 -6.75
N ASN A 291 -24.27 19.08 -6.42
CA ASN A 291 -25.54 18.80 -7.09
C ASN A 291 -26.70 18.92 -6.08
N ASP A 292 -27.67 19.80 -6.31
CA ASP A 292 -28.98 19.67 -5.65
C ASP A 292 -29.81 18.63 -6.40
N PHE A 293 -29.57 17.36 -6.09
CA PHE A 293 -30.32 16.23 -6.65
C PHE A 293 -31.85 16.34 -6.46
N ARG A 294 -32.33 17.17 -5.52
CA ARG A 294 -33.74 17.32 -5.18
C ARG A 294 -34.43 18.47 -5.91
N ALA A 295 -33.66 19.37 -6.54
CA ALA A 295 -34.18 20.40 -7.42
C ALA A 295 -34.93 19.80 -8.62
N PHE A 296 -35.80 20.59 -9.24
CA PHE A 296 -36.44 20.24 -10.51
C PHE A 296 -35.46 20.41 -11.67
N THR A 297 -35.59 19.56 -12.69
CA THR A 297 -34.85 19.70 -13.95
C THR A 297 -35.21 21.01 -14.63
N LYS A 298 -34.22 21.86 -14.90
CA LYS A 298 -34.41 23.01 -15.79
C LYS A 298 -34.51 22.49 -17.22
N GLU A 299 -35.67 22.62 -17.84
CA GLU A 299 -35.81 22.50 -19.29
C GLU A 299 -35.07 23.70 -19.91
N GLN A 300 -33.84 23.46 -20.39
CA GLN A 300 -33.18 24.42 -21.27
C GLN A 300 -33.77 24.23 -22.68
N PRO A 301 -34.24 25.30 -23.35
CA PRO A 301 -34.61 25.19 -24.75
C PRO A 301 -33.37 24.76 -25.54
N GLN A 302 -33.54 23.92 -26.56
CA GLN A 302 -32.44 23.54 -27.44
C GLN A 302 -31.88 24.81 -28.08
N ARG A 303 -30.66 25.19 -27.66
CA ARG A 303 -29.88 26.24 -28.31
C ARG A 303 -29.34 25.64 -29.60
N ASN A 304 -30.21 25.56 -30.62
CA ASN A 304 -29.83 25.17 -31.96
C ASN A 304 -28.66 26.07 -32.37
N ILE A 305 -27.48 25.48 -32.53
CA ILE A 305 -26.32 26.19 -33.06
C ILE A 305 -26.62 26.40 -34.54
N THR A 306 -27.25 27.53 -34.86
CA THR A 306 -27.51 27.96 -36.23
C THR A 306 -26.19 28.34 -36.88
N LEU A 307 -25.46 27.33 -37.34
CA LEU A 307 -24.40 27.50 -38.33
C LEU A 307 -25.01 28.29 -39.50
N ALA A 308 -24.42 29.46 -39.78
CA ALA A 308 -24.92 30.38 -40.78
C ALA A 308 -24.57 29.91 -42.19
N THR A 309 -25.11 28.76 -42.61
CA THR A 309 -25.01 28.24 -43.97
C THR A 309 -25.96 29.00 -44.89
N THR A 310 -25.58 30.22 -45.26
CA THR A 310 -26.14 30.90 -46.43
C THR A 310 -25.67 30.14 -47.68
N TRP A 311 -26.51 29.23 -48.20
CA TRP A 311 -26.57 28.85 -49.62
C TRP A 311 -27.95 28.26 -49.92
N GLU A 312 -28.60 28.79 -50.95
CA GLU A 312 -29.85 28.24 -51.48
C GLU A 312 -29.59 26.91 -52.20
N ARG A 313 -30.58 26.02 -52.25
CA ARG A 313 -30.48 24.73 -52.94
C ARG A 313 -31.77 24.42 -53.71
N PRO A 314 -31.70 24.24 -55.03
CA PRO A 314 -32.77 23.58 -55.79
C PRO A 314 -32.89 22.09 -55.44
N ASP A 315 -34.06 21.51 -55.73
CA ASP A 315 -34.38 20.08 -55.76
C ASP A 315 -33.31 19.22 -56.48
N GLU A 316 -33.11 17.91 -56.21
CA GLU A 316 -34.13 16.84 -56.26
C GLU A 316 -33.85 15.61 -55.37
N ARG A 317 -34.94 14.86 -55.11
CA ARG A 317 -35.14 13.41 -54.85
C ARG A 317 -34.00 12.46 -54.40
N GLU A 318 -34.33 11.75 -53.31
CA GLU A 318 -34.07 10.30 -53.03
C GLU A 318 -32.59 9.86 -52.88
N GLU A 319 -32.25 8.80 -52.14
CA GLU A 319 -33.03 7.67 -51.59
C GLU A 319 -32.59 7.35 -50.14
N VAL A 320 -33.43 6.67 -49.34
CA VAL A 320 -33.09 6.32 -47.94
C VAL A 320 -32.63 4.87 -47.82
N ILE A 321 -31.33 4.67 -47.55
CA ILE A 321 -30.77 3.37 -47.13
C ILE A 321 -30.36 3.46 -45.65
N MET A 322 -30.93 2.59 -44.83
CA MET A 322 -30.51 2.40 -43.44
C MET A 322 -29.41 1.34 -43.35
N GLY A 323 -28.24 1.73 -42.84
CA GLY A 323 -27.20 0.79 -42.44
C GLY A 323 -25.88 1.46 -42.11
N GLU A 324 -25.55 1.56 -40.81
CA GLU A 324 -24.46 0.78 -40.20
C GLU A 324 -24.35 1.10 -38.69
N GLN A 325 -23.77 0.18 -37.91
CA GLN A 325 -23.63 0.34 -36.46
C GLN A 325 -22.33 1.06 -36.13
N HIS A 326 -22.39 2.28 -35.61
CA HIS A 326 -21.19 3.02 -35.25
C HIS A 326 -20.56 2.50 -33.95
N GLN A 327 -19.72 1.47 -34.13
CA GLN A 327 -18.55 1.04 -33.37
C GLN A 327 -18.50 1.35 -31.87
N LYS A 328 -18.59 0.28 -31.08
CA LYS A 328 -18.25 0.21 -29.65
C LYS A 328 -16.77 0.56 -29.48
N VAL A 329 -16.47 1.70 -28.83
CA VAL A 329 -15.09 2.16 -28.62
C VAL A 329 -14.39 1.35 -27.52
N GLU A 330 -13.23 0.81 -27.85
CA GLU A 330 -12.33 0.07 -26.97
C GLU A 330 -11.28 1.04 -26.39
N ASP A 331 -11.45 1.44 -25.13
CA ASP A 331 -10.51 2.30 -24.38
C ASP A 331 -10.39 1.88 -22.88
N ASP A 332 -11.08 0.81 -22.45
CA ASP A 332 -11.04 0.25 -21.08
C ASP A 332 -10.17 -1.04 -21.00
N LEU A 333 -9.55 -1.49 -22.10
CA LEU A 333 -8.81 -2.77 -22.18
C LEU A 333 -7.41 -2.74 -21.54
N ASP A 334 -6.86 -1.56 -21.23
CA ASP A 334 -5.59 -1.35 -20.50
C ASP A 334 -5.51 -2.10 -19.15
N ILE A 335 -6.62 -2.65 -18.65
CA ILE A 335 -6.71 -3.35 -17.36
C ILE A 335 -6.43 -4.85 -17.50
N ASP A 336 -6.88 -5.51 -18.57
CA ASP A 336 -6.81 -6.98 -18.69
C ASP A 336 -5.45 -7.48 -19.18
N GLU A 337 -4.75 -6.75 -20.04
CA GLU A 337 -3.49 -7.23 -20.63
C GLU A 337 -2.34 -7.28 -19.60
N ASP A 338 -2.25 -6.30 -18.71
CA ASP A 338 -1.25 -6.30 -17.62
C ASP A 338 -1.57 -7.33 -16.54
N VAL A 339 -2.85 -7.60 -16.26
CA VAL A 339 -3.27 -8.66 -15.33
C VAL A 339 -2.95 -10.05 -15.90
N MET A 340 -3.21 -10.29 -17.19
CA MET A 340 -2.83 -11.56 -17.83
C MET A 340 -1.30 -11.75 -17.89
N LYS A 341 -0.52 -10.71 -18.15
CA LYS A 341 0.96 -10.79 -18.12
C LYS A 341 1.51 -11.16 -16.73
N LEU A 342 0.89 -10.69 -15.66
CA LEU A 342 1.24 -11.11 -14.29
C LEU A 342 0.89 -12.58 -14.04
N GLN A 343 -0.26 -13.04 -14.51
CA GLN A 343 -0.75 -14.40 -14.26
C GLN A 343 -0.14 -15.47 -15.20
N GLN A 344 0.41 -15.07 -16.35
CA GLN A 344 1.30 -15.94 -17.14
C GLN A 344 2.69 -16.04 -16.50
N ARG A 345 3.21 -14.96 -15.88
CA ARG A 345 4.49 -15.00 -15.15
C ARG A 345 4.47 -15.89 -13.90
N SER A 346 3.32 -16.09 -13.26
CA SER A 346 3.21 -17.07 -12.14
C SER A 346 3.20 -18.53 -12.60
N ASN A 347 2.89 -18.80 -13.87
CA ASN A 347 2.67 -20.17 -14.38
C ASN A 347 3.85 -20.68 -15.26
N ALA A 348 4.85 -19.83 -15.54
CA ALA A 348 6.04 -20.18 -16.33
C ALA A 348 7.21 -20.67 -15.45
N GLY A 349 6.90 -21.45 -14.40
CA GLY A 349 7.83 -21.69 -13.27
C GLY A 349 8.00 -23.12 -12.78
N GLU A 350 7.50 -24.15 -13.47
CA GLU A 350 7.70 -25.57 -13.11
C GLU A 350 7.79 -26.45 -14.37
N GLY A 351 8.88 -27.20 -14.50
CA GLY A 351 9.48 -27.62 -15.78
C GLY A 351 9.03 -28.94 -16.42
N SER A 352 9.62 -29.22 -17.60
CA SER A 352 9.83 -30.57 -18.16
C SER A 352 10.82 -30.55 -19.34
N ASP A 353 11.83 -31.43 -19.32
CA ASP A 353 12.87 -31.57 -20.37
C ASP A 353 12.44 -32.60 -21.48
N PRO A 354 13.33 -33.22 -22.29
CA PRO A 354 13.59 -32.77 -23.66
C PRO A 354 13.43 -33.86 -24.76
N ALA A 355 13.63 -33.51 -26.04
CA ALA A 355 13.75 -34.47 -27.15
C ALA A 355 14.64 -33.93 -28.30
N ASP A 356 15.31 -34.85 -29.02
CA ASP A 356 16.31 -34.57 -30.07
C ASP A 356 15.75 -34.15 -31.44
N HIS A 357 16.58 -33.45 -32.24
CA HIS A 357 17.03 -33.97 -33.55
C HIS A 357 18.19 -33.17 -34.20
N MET A 358 19.42 -33.49 -33.76
CA MET A 358 20.62 -33.87 -34.55
C MET A 358 21.17 -33.05 -35.76
N VAL A 359 22.52 -33.14 -35.91
CA VAL A 359 23.41 -32.75 -37.03
C VAL A 359 23.95 -31.31 -36.97
N ASP A 360 25.22 -30.96 -37.23
CA ASP A 360 26.62 -31.44 -36.95
C ASP A 360 27.53 -30.21 -37.30
N ILE A 361 28.88 -30.09 -37.30
CA ILE A 361 30.13 -30.90 -37.16
C ILE A 361 31.26 -29.87 -36.79
N ASP A 362 32.48 -30.09 -36.27
CA ASP A 362 33.41 -31.23 -36.06
C ASP A 362 34.42 -30.95 -34.89
N GLN A 363 35.47 -31.77 -34.78
CA GLN A 363 36.64 -31.77 -33.88
C GLN A 363 37.34 -30.42 -33.55
N THR A 364 37.77 -30.18 -32.31
CA THR A 364 38.99 -30.73 -31.66
C THR A 364 39.07 -30.25 -30.18
N ARG A 365 39.82 -30.82 -29.21
CA ARG A 365 40.39 -32.18 -29.00
C ARG A 365 40.85 -32.31 -27.52
N ALA A 366 40.58 -33.47 -26.90
CA ALA A 366 41.07 -33.95 -25.58
C ALA A 366 40.59 -33.22 -24.29
N GLY A 367 40.32 -33.91 -23.18
CA GLY A 367 40.13 -35.37 -23.03
C GLY A 367 40.10 -35.92 -21.59
N SER A 368 39.13 -36.82 -21.33
CA SER A 368 39.17 -38.01 -20.44
C SER A 368 39.51 -37.88 -18.93
N ASN A 369 38.88 -38.62 -18.00
CA ASN A 369 37.77 -39.58 -18.09
C ASN A 369 37.10 -39.83 -16.71
N GLU A 370 35.77 -40.05 -16.71
CA GLU A 370 35.04 -41.12 -15.98
C GLU A 370 35.04 -41.24 -14.43
N ARG A 371 34.06 -41.89 -13.77
CA ARG A 371 32.62 -42.16 -14.06
C ARG A 371 31.96 -42.71 -12.77
N ALA A 372 30.66 -42.47 -12.56
CA ALA A 372 29.88 -42.99 -11.41
C ALA A 372 29.50 -44.49 -11.57
N PRO A 373 28.85 -45.13 -10.58
CA PRO A 373 27.38 -45.06 -10.54
C PRO A 373 26.70 -45.06 -9.15
N THR A 374 25.37 -44.88 -9.19
CA THR A 374 24.32 -44.96 -8.15
C THR A 374 24.05 -46.42 -7.68
N ILE A 375 23.18 -46.80 -6.70
CA ILE A 375 21.79 -46.40 -6.35
C ILE A 375 21.43 -46.67 -4.86
N ARG A 376 20.64 -45.75 -4.28
CA ARG A 376 19.65 -45.79 -3.16
C ARG A 376 19.14 -47.16 -2.61
N SER A 377 19.08 -47.31 -1.27
CA SER A 377 17.88 -47.78 -0.52
C SER A 377 17.97 -47.60 1.02
N GLU A 378 16.86 -47.90 1.71
CA GLU A 378 16.37 -47.39 3.01
C GLU A 378 16.96 -47.95 4.34
N ALA A 379 16.56 -47.29 5.45
CA ALA A 379 16.21 -47.86 6.77
C ALA A 379 17.22 -47.92 7.96
N ARG A 380 16.75 -47.35 9.09
CA ARG A 380 16.91 -47.70 10.53
C ARG A 380 18.31 -47.92 11.18
N GLN A 381 18.53 -47.09 12.22
CA GLN A 381 19.01 -47.44 13.58
C GLN A 381 20.18 -48.45 13.72
N GLY A 382 21.37 -47.93 14.05
CA GLY A 382 22.51 -48.73 14.57
C GLY A 382 23.37 -47.91 15.53
N ASN A 383 23.58 -48.43 16.74
CA ASN A 383 24.38 -47.79 17.80
C ASN A 383 25.90 -47.92 17.51
N TRP A 384 26.70 -46.94 17.89
CA TRP A 384 28.18 -47.04 17.92
C TRP A 384 28.70 -46.76 19.32
N GLY A 385 29.68 -47.55 19.75
CA GLY A 385 30.16 -47.57 21.14
C GLY A 385 31.55 -46.95 21.34
N THR A 386 31.71 -46.40 22.55
CA THR A 386 32.83 -46.62 23.48
C THR A 386 34.26 -46.78 22.95
N THR A 387 35.16 -45.91 23.44
CA THR A 387 36.61 -46.10 23.41
C THR A 387 37.25 -45.73 24.77
N ILE A 388 37.84 -46.72 25.44
CA ILE A 388 39.14 -46.69 26.17
C ILE A 388 39.46 -45.37 26.93
N THR A 389 39.16 -45.23 28.23
CA THR A 389 39.91 -45.67 29.44
C THR A 389 41.33 -45.11 29.61
N ASN A 390 41.61 -44.46 30.74
CA ASN A 390 42.72 -44.79 31.67
C ASN A 390 42.74 -43.91 32.95
N GLU A 391 43.41 -44.40 34.00
CA GLU A 391 43.90 -43.71 35.22
C GLU A 391 42.85 -43.12 36.21
N GLN A 392 43.05 -43.04 37.55
CA GLN A 392 44.08 -43.60 38.46
C GLN A 392 43.56 -43.69 39.93
N GLU A 393 44.11 -44.64 40.71
CA GLU A 393 44.23 -44.75 42.19
C GLU A 393 43.07 -44.44 43.20
N ASP A 394 42.48 -45.53 43.72
CA ASP A 394 42.71 -46.12 45.07
C ASP A 394 42.22 -45.56 46.44
N MET A 395 41.90 -46.56 47.30
CA MET A 395 42.05 -46.65 48.78
C MET A 395 40.93 -46.26 49.80
N ILE A 396 40.16 -47.31 50.17
CA ILE A 396 39.92 -47.84 51.54
C ILE A 396 38.96 -47.13 52.56
N ALA A 397 37.98 -47.95 53.03
CA ALA A 397 37.22 -47.95 54.31
C ALA A 397 36.47 -46.68 54.80
N GLY A 398 35.29 -46.75 55.43
CA GLY A 398 34.41 -47.89 55.74
C GLY A 398 34.37 -48.30 57.22
N PHE A 399 33.22 -48.09 57.89
CA PHE A 399 32.83 -48.86 59.08
C PHE A 399 31.30 -48.92 59.25
N SER A 400 30.81 -49.87 60.06
CA SER A 400 29.39 -50.11 60.37
C SER A 400 29.03 -49.58 61.77
N VAL A 401 27.76 -49.69 62.19
CA VAL A 401 27.28 -50.27 63.48
C VAL A 401 25.92 -49.69 63.94
N LYS A 402 24.86 -50.53 63.88
CA LYS A 402 23.80 -50.83 64.90
C LYS A 402 22.97 -49.70 65.57
N GLU A 403 21.84 -49.95 66.28
CA GLU A 403 20.75 -50.97 66.31
C GLU A 403 19.72 -50.52 67.39
N SER A 404 18.64 -51.30 67.63
CA SER A 404 17.60 -51.22 68.68
C SER A 404 16.42 -50.28 68.38
N ARG A 405 15.12 -50.71 68.38
CA ARG A 405 14.25 -51.46 69.34
C ARG A 405 13.62 -50.51 70.40
N ASN A 406 12.36 -50.64 70.83
CA ASN A 406 11.42 -51.78 70.81
C ASN A 406 9.91 -51.38 70.94
N TYR A 407 9.01 -52.33 70.59
CA TYR A 407 7.61 -52.59 71.02
C TYR A 407 6.59 -51.49 71.41
N ALA A 408 5.40 -51.50 70.78
CA ALA A 408 4.09 -51.89 71.36
C ALA A 408 2.94 -51.73 70.32
N ALA A 409 1.72 -52.22 70.57
CA ALA A 409 0.61 -52.26 69.60
C ALA A 409 -0.81 -52.10 70.20
N ALA A 410 -1.80 -51.80 69.33
CA ALA A 410 -3.26 -51.77 69.57
C ALA A 410 -3.78 -50.64 70.51
N GLU A 411 -5.00 -50.10 70.39
CA GLU A 411 -6.06 -50.17 69.35
C GLU A 411 -6.90 -48.86 69.36
N GLU A 412 -7.99 -48.80 68.57
CA GLU A 412 -9.01 -47.71 68.50
C GLU A 412 -8.53 -46.33 67.97
N GLY A 413 -9.39 -45.49 67.37
CA GLY A 413 -10.77 -45.71 66.92
C GLY A 413 -11.64 -44.44 66.97
N ARG A 414 -11.94 -43.82 65.82
CA ARG A 414 -12.96 -42.75 65.64
C ARG A 414 -12.89 -41.52 66.58
N ALA A 415 -11.93 -40.62 66.35
CA ALA A 415 -11.96 -39.26 66.94
C ALA A 415 -11.48 -38.09 66.03
N LEU A 416 -10.88 -38.34 64.86
CA LEU A 416 -9.95 -37.37 64.24
C LEU A 416 -10.37 -36.73 62.91
N HIS A 417 -11.65 -36.82 62.49
CA HIS A 417 -12.12 -36.26 61.21
C HIS A 417 -12.81 -34.88 61.32
N SER A 418 -13.16 -34.41 62.52
CA SER A 418 -13.91 -33.15 62.69
C SER A 418 -13.01 -31.91 62.84
N LEU A 419 -11.92 -32.01 63.61
CA LEU A 419 -11.08 -30.87 64.00
C LEU A 419 -10.12 -30.33 62.92
N LYS A 420 -10.02 -30.99 61.75
CA LYS A 420 -9.09 -30.57 60.68
C LYS A 420 -9.71 -29.59 59.66
N ILE A 421 -11.03 -29.38 59.71
CA ILE A 421 -11.76 -28.55 58.72
C ILE A 421 -11.77 -27.06 59.10
N ASP A 422 -11.99 -26.70 60.37
CA ASP A 422 -12.11 -25.28 60.79
C ASP A 422 -10.79 -24.49 60.78
N LYS A 423 -9.63 -25.17 60.73
CA LYS A 423 -8.33 -24.49 60.67
C LYS A 423 -7.89 -24.15 59.25
N GLN A 424 -8.39 -24.87 58.24
CA GLN A 424 -8.13 -24.61 56.82
C GLN A 424 -8.97 -23.42 56.31
N SER A 425 -10.21 -23.29 56.79
CA SER A 425 -11.18 -22.26 56.36
C SER A 425 -10.73 -20.82 56.66
N ARG A 426 -10.11 -20.59 57.83
CA ARG A 426 -9.70 -19.25 58.29
C ARG A 426 -8.44 -18.72 57.60
N ILE A 427 -7.55 -19.59 57.15
CA ILE A 427 -6.35 -19.17 56.39
C ILE A 427 -6.79 -18.69 55.00
N LEU A 428 -7.68 -19.45 54.34
CA LEU A 428 -8.28 -19.14 53.04
C LEU A 428 -9.27 -17.96 53.01
N SER A 429 -9.50 -17.28 54.14
CA SER A 429 -10.23 -16.00 54.20
C SER A 429 -9.31 -14.79 54.40
N VAL A 430 -8.23 -14.93 55.17
CA VAL A 430 -7.23 -13.85 55.37
C VAL A 430 -6.42 -13.60 54.10
N GLU A 431 -6.05 -14.66 53.39
CA GLU A 431 -5.28 -14.57 52.14
C GLU A 431 -6.11 -13.98 50.99
N ARG A 432 -7.39 -14.36 50.93
CA ARG A 432 -8.39 -13.81 49.98
C ARG A 432 -8.58 -12.31 50.11
N ASN A 433 -8.50 -11.76 51.32
CA ASN A 433 -8.63 -10.33 51.57
C ASN A 433 -7.34 -9.53 51.30
N LYS A 434 -6.22 -10.18 50.97
CA LYS A 434 -4.98 -9.50 50.54
C LYS A 434 -4.82 -9.39 49.02
N LEU A 435 -5.40 -10.32 48.25
CA LEU A 435 -5.35 -10.30 46.78
C LEU A 435 -6.29 -9.27 46.11
N PHE A 436 -7.06 -8.49 46.88
CA PHE A 436 -7.98 -7.47 46.37
C PHE A 436 -7.50 -6.02 46.63
N SER A 437 -6.18 -5.80 46.64
CA SER A 437 -5.61 -4.46 46.40
C SER A 437 -5.50 -4.25 44.89
N GLY A 438 -6.05 -3.15 44.36
CA GLY A 438 -6.43 -3.02 42.94
C GLY A 438 -5.30 -2.85 41.91
N ASP A 439 -4.03 -3.00 42.28
CA ASP A 439 -2.90 -2.54 41.47
C ASP A 439 -2.43 -3.56 40.40
N GLU A 440 -2.52 -4.87 40.66
CA GLU A 440 -2.01 -5.88 39.72
C GLU A 440 -2.90 -6.07 38.47
N MET A 441 -4.20 -5.78 38.56
CA MET A 441 -5.12 -5.88 37.41
C MET A 441 -4.80 -4.88 36.29
N ALA A 442 -4.08 -3.78 36.59
CA ALA A 442 -3.59 -2.88 35.56
C ALA A 442 -2.44 -3.49 34.73
N SER A 443 -1.65 -4.40 35.32
CA SER A 443 -0.41 -4.92 34.73
C SER A 443 -0.66 -5.99 33.65
N SER A 444 -1.57 -6.95 33.87
CA SER A 444 -1.75 -8.07 32.93
C SER A 444 -2.49 -7.68 31.63
N THR A 445 -3.56 -6.88 31.72
CA THR A 445 -4.17 -6.23 30.55
C THR A 445 -3.25 -5.19 29.93
N GLY A 446 -2.49 -4.48 30.76
CA GLY A 446 -1.39 -3.62 30.32
C GLY A 446 -0.43 -4.37 29.41
N CYS A 447 0.04 -5.56 29.80
CA CYS A 447 0.99 -6.35 29.02
C CYS A 447 0.45 -6.79 27.64
N PHE A 448 -0.80 -7.25 27.54
CA PHE A 448 -1.38 -7.58 26.22
C PHE A 448 -1.67 -6.34 25.36
N PHE A 449 -2.10 -5.23 25.98
CA PHE A 449 -2.28 -3.97 25.27
C PHE A 449 -0.92 -3.38 24.82
N VAL A 450 0.13 -3.55 25.62
CA VAL A 450 1.52 -3.16 25.33
C VAL A 450 2.15 -4.09 24.29
N VAL A 451 1.85 -5.39 24.22
CA VAL A 451 2.32 -6.26 23.12
C VAL A 451 1.60 -5.93 21.82
N SER A 452 0.28 -5.69 21.85
CA SER A 452 -0.46 -5.23 20.67
C SER A 452 0.01 -3.84 20.21
N MET A 453 0.25 -2.93 21.16
CA MET A 453 0.87 -1.63 20.91
C MET A 453 2.36 -1.73 20.59
N ALA A 454 3.08 -2.79 20.92
CA ALA A 454 4.48 -2.99 20.54
C ALA A 454 4.58 -3.45 19.08
N ILE A 455 3.65 -4.30 18.64
CA ILE A 455 3.51 -4.66 17.22
C ILE A 455 3.03 -3.43 16.42
N PHE A 456 2.06 -2.66 16.94
CA PHE A 456 1.72 -1.36 16.34
C PHE A 456 2.85 -0.33 16.43
N SER A 457 3.69 -0.38 17.47
CA SER A 457 4.86 0.48 17.64
C SER A 457 5.97 0.10 16.67
N GLN A 458 6.18 -1.17 16.34
CA GLN A 458 7.08 -1.56 15.25
C GLN A 458 6.65 -0.97 13.89
N PHE A 459 5.35 -0.66 13.70
CA PHE A 459 4.84 0.11 12.55
C PHE A 459 4.77 1.64 12.78
N LEU A 460 4.83 2.13 14.03
CA LEU A 460 4.80 3.56 14.38
C LEU A 460 6.18 4.13 14.77
N LEU A 461 7.23 3.31 14.89
CA LEU A 461 8.62 3.67 15.20
C LEU A 461 9.43 4.16 13.99
N ALA A 462 8.75 4.49 12.90
CA ALA A 462 9.29 5.26 11.78
C ALA A 462 9.99 6.59 12.13
N PRO A 463 9.74 7.32 13.25
CA PRO A 463 10.56 8.48 13.60
C PRO A 463 11.96 8.14 14.16
N ALA A 464 12.26 6.87 14.48
CA ALA A 464 13.61 6.48 14.91
C ALA A 464 14.59 6.41 13.73
N SER A 465 14.18 5.78 12.60
CA SER A 465 14.94 5.83 11.35
C SER A 465 15.02 7.25 10.78
N ALA A 466 13.99 8.08 10.95
CA ALA A 466 14.03 9.49 10.53
C ALA A 466 15.13 10.35 11.22
N LEU A 467 15.71 9.89 12.34
CA LEU A 467 16.88 10.49 12.97
C LEU A 467 18.19 9.88 12.47
N ILE A 468 18.28 8.54 12.38
CA ILE A 468 19.48 7.82 11.95
C ILE A 468 19.80 8.10 10.47
N ASN A 469 18.80 8.02 9.60
CA ASN A 469 18.97 8.15 8.15
C ASN A 469 19.42 9.57 7.75
N ARG A 470 19.24 10.55 8.64
CA ARG A 470 19.74 11.91 8.45
C ARG A 470 21.26 12.01 8.60
N GLU A 471 21.88 11.20 9.46
CA GLU A 471 23.34 11.21 9.66
C GLU A 471 24.08 10.83 8.36
N PHE A 472 23.62 9.78 7.68
CA PHE A 472 24.16 9.35 6.39
C PHE A 472 23.88 10.35 5.26
N ILE A 473 22.70 10.97 5.25
CA ILE A 473 22.35 12.01 4.26
C ILE A 473 23.21 13.25 4.48
N ASP A 474 23.33 13.75 5.71
CA ASP A 474 24.15 14.93 6.01
C ASP A 474 25.64 14.63 5.69
N ALA A 475 26.16 13.42 5.97
CA ALA A 475 27.53 13.01 5.62
C ALA A 475 27.82 12.94 4.10
N ASN A 476 26.87 12.47 3.28
CA ASN A 476 26.96 12.60 1.82
C ASN A 476 26.92 14.08 1.41
N CYS A 477 25.92 14.82 1.92
CA CYS A 477 25.73 16.23 1.62
C CYS A 477 26.88 17.14 2.11
N GLU A 478 27.84 16.63 2.89
CA GLU A 478 29.06 17.36 3.19
C GLU A 478 30.09 17.38 2.06
N ARG A 479 30.15 16.33 1.23
CA ARG A 479 31.13 16.10 0.15
C ARG A 479 30.74 16.75 -1.19
N VAL A 480 29.46 17.05 -1.37
CA VAL A 480 28.88 17.53 -2.64
C VAL A 480 28.83 19.05 -2.73
N LYS A 481 28.85 19.59 -3.95
CA LYS A 481 28.96 21.04 -4.18
C LYS A 481 27.67 21.79 -3.85
N ASN A 482 26.50 21.14 -4.01
CA ASN A 482 25.18 21.75 -3.82
C ASN A 482 24.41 21.11 -2.66
N LYS A 483 24.80 21.44 -1.42
CA LYS A 483 24.19 20.90 -0.19
C LYS A 483 22.65 21.05 -0.13
N PRO A 484 22.04 22.19 -0.51
CA PRO A 484 20.57 22.31 -0.57
C PRO A 484 19.90 21.32 -1.54
N PHE A 485 20.46 21.17 -2.76
CA PHE A 485 19.95 20.19 -3.74
C PHE A 485 20.12 18.74 -3.25
N CYS A 486 21.23 18.45 -2.56
CA CYS A 486 21.47 17.16 -1.94
C CYS A 486 20.40 16.81 -0.91
N VAL A 487 20.18 17.67 0.09
CA VAL A 487 19.18 17.41 1.15
C VAL A 487 17.78 17.28 0.54
N ASP A 488 17.39 18.16 -0.39
CA ASP A 488 16.07 18.11 -1.06
C ASP A 488 15.88 16.80 -1.87
N THR A 489 16.89 16.39 -2.62
CA THR A 489 16.86 15.17 -3.44
C THR A 489 16.85 13.90 -2.58
N LEU A 490 17.80 13.77 -1.65
CA LEU A 490 17.99 12.56 -0.85
C LEU A 490 16.86 12.34 0.16
N THR A 491 16.22 13.41 0.65
CA THR A 491 15.04 13.31 1.54
C THR A 491 13.70 13.16 0.79
N THR A 492 13.67 13.36 -0.53
CA THR A 492 12.48 13.15 -1.36
C THR A 492 12.46 11.76 -2.02
N TYR A 493 13.63 11.16 -2.29
CA TYR A 493 13.72 9.87 -2.96
C TYR A 493 13.56 8.67 -2.00
N PRO A 494 12.55 7.79 -2.15
CA PRO A 494 12.23 6.79 -1.12
C PRO A 494 13.33 5.77 -0.76
N PRO A 495 14.15 5.26 -1.71
CA PRO A 495 15.26 4.36 -1.37
C PRO A 495 16.30 4.99 -0.45
N THR A 496 16.73 6.23 -0.72
CA THR A 496 17.72 6.94 0.13
C THR A 496 17.12 7.33 1.48
N VAL A 497 15.84 7.70 1.53
CA VAL A 497 15.09 7.88 2.79
C VAL A 497 14.99 6.58 3.60
N SER A 498 15.14 5.41 2.98
CA SER A 498 15.04 4.09 3.63
C SER A 498 16.41 3.45 3.93
N ALA A 499 17.51 4.09 3.56
CA ALA A 499 18.85 3.54 3.71
C ALA A 499 19.27 3.41 5.18
N THR A 500 19.81 2.25 5.56
CA THR A 500 20.24 1.92 6.93
C THR A 500 21.76 2.06 7.15
N GLY A 501 22.46 2.74 6.24
CA GLY A 501 23.91 2.92 6.24
C GLY A 501 24.38 3.61 4.95
N LEU A 502 25.67 3.94 4.88
CA LEU A 502 26.26 4.65 3.74
C LEU A 502 26.24 3.82 2.44
N LEU A 503 26.52 2.51 2.50
CA LEU A 503 26.48 1.64 1.32
C LEU A 503 25.05 1.57 0.69
N PRO A 504 23.95 1.24 1.42
CA PRO A 504 22.60 1.31 0.88
C PRO A 504 22.16 2.73 0.44
N LEU A 505 22.73 3.78 1.02
CA LEU A 505 22.48 5.15 0.56
C LEU A 505 23.10 5.36 -0.82
N ALA A 506 24.36 4.97 -1.01
CA ALA A 506 25.09 5.08 -2.27
C ALA A 506 24.49 4.20 -3.38
N GLU A 507 24.09 2.96 -3.08
CA GLU A 507 23.31 2.11 -3.99
C GLU A 507 22.04 2.84 -4.49
N GLY A 508 21.33 3.51 -3.58
CA GLY A 508 20.16 4.33 -3.88
C GLY A 508 20.46 5.53 -4.77
N VAL A 509 21.53 6.28 -4.49
CA VAL A 509 21.92 7.47 -5.28
C VAL A 509 22.38 7.09 -6.68
N ILE A 510 23.19 6.05 -6.83
CA ILE A 510 23.62 5.57 -8.16
C ILE A 510 22.40 5.04 -8.93
N SER A 511 21.47 4.33 -8.28
CA SER A 511 20.22 3.88 -8.91
C SER A 511 19.34 5.04 -9.40
N LEU A 512 19.29 6.17 -8.67
CA LEU A 512 18.61 7.38 -9.10
C LEU A 512 19.29 8.01 -10.33
N ALA A 513 20.63 8.06 -10.34
CA ALA A 513 21.42 8.54 -11.47
C ALA A 513 21.21 7.67 -12.73
N ILE A 514 21.26 6.33 -12.61
CA ILE A 514 20.95 5.39 -13.70
C ILE A 514 19.54 5.66 -14.26
N THR A 515 18.53 5.77 -13.39
CA THR A 515 17.13 5.98 -13.80
C THR A 515 16.96 7.28 -14.61
N HIS A 516 17.67 8.35 -14.24
CA HIS A 516 17.64 9.62 -14.98
C HIS A 516 18.44 9.55 -16.29
N ALA A 517 19.58 8.86 -16.31
CA ALA A 517 20.37 8.64 -17.51
C ALA A 517 19.61 7.81 -18.57
N GLU A 518 18.98 6.70 -18.18
CA GLU A 518 18.13 5.87 -19.06
C GLU A 518 16.95 6.68 -19.64
N LYS A 519 16.29 7.49 -18.81
CA LYS A 519 15.22 8.40 -19.25
C LYS A 519 15.73 9.44 -20.25
N THR A 520 16.97 9.91 -20.09
CA THR A 520 17.57 10.91 -20.99
C THR A 520 18.02 10.27 -22.31
N ALA A 521 18.57 9.05 -22.30
CA ALA A 521 18.81 8.25 -23.50
C ALA A 521 17.50 8.02 -24.29
N GLY A 522 16.42 7.64 -23.60
CA GLY A 522 15.11 7.43 -24.23
C GLY A 522 14.54 8.69 -24.88
N PHE A 523 14.67 9.85 -24.23
CA PHE A 523 14.31 11.14 -24.82
C PHE A 523 15.16 11.49 -26.05
N ALA A 524 16.47 11.19 -26.00
CA ALA A 524 17.38 11.45 -27.11
C ALA A 524 17.03 10.59 -28.34
N ALA A 525 16.87 9.27 -28.14
CA ALA A 525 16.49 8.34 -29.20
C ALA A 525 15.12 8.65 -29.83
N GLU A 526 14.13 9.09 -29.05
CA GLU A 526 12.81 9.44 -29.61
C GLU A 526 12.85 10.76 -30.38
N THR A 527 13.67 11.73 -29.94
CA THR A 527 13.93 12.95 -30.73
C THR A 527 14.63 12.61 -32.04
N ALA A 528 15.62 11.70 -32.04
CA ALA A 528 16.34 11.31 -33.24
C ALA A 528 15.48 10.57 -34.30
N LYS A 529 14.36 9.94 -33.88
CA LYS A 529 13.35 9.38 -34.78
C LYS A 529 12.39 10.42 -35.34
N THR A 530 12.06 11.45 -34.56
CA THR A 530 10.98 12.40 -34.85
C THR A 530 11.45 13.69 -35.53
N ASP A 531 12.70 14.12 -35.31
CA ASP A 531 13.31 15.26 -35.99
C ASP A 531 14.50 14.81 -36.86
N ALA A 532 14.27 14.75 -38.18
CA ALA A 532 15.29 14.35 -39.15
C ALA A 532 16.43 15.36 -39.34
N ALA A 533 16.28 16.62 -38.90
CA ALA A 533 17.33 17.63 -38.97
C ALA A 533 18.27 17.59 -37.75
N LEU A 534 17.73 17.21 -36.58
CA LEU A 534 18.50 17.04 -35.34
C LEU A 534 19.05 15.62 -35.15
N LYS A 535 18.51 14.62 -35.88
CA LYS A 535 18.83 13.19 -35.77
C LYS A 535 20.28 12.87 -35.39
N THR A 536 21.27 13.22 -36.22
CA THR A 536 22.67 12.83 -36.00
C THR A 536 23.27 13.38 -34.71
N GLN A 537 22.79 14.54 -34.23
CA GLN A 537 23.22 15.11 -32.95
C GLN A 537 22.59 14.35 -31.77
N PHE A 538 21.33 13.94 -31.91
CA PHE A 538 20.60 13.21 -30.87
C PHE A 538 20.94 11.72 -30.81
N ASP A 539 21.32 11.09 -31.93
CA ASP A 539 21.94 9.77 -31.96
C ASP A 539 23.25 9.78 -31.13
N VAL A 540 24.13 10.77 -31.35
CA VAL A 540 25.36 10.95 -30.55
C VAL A 540 25.06 11.20 -29.06
N CYS A 541 24.01 11.94 -28.73
CA CYS A 541 23.61 12.17 -27.34
C CYS A 541 23.00 10.90 -26.70
N HIS A 542 22.23 10.10 -27.45
CA HIS A 542 21.75 8.80 -26.98
C HIS A 542 22.92 7.89 -26.62
N ASP A 543 23.92 7.78 -27.50
CA ASP A 543 25.08 6.90 -27.29
C ASP A 543 25.93 7.36 -26.11
N ALA A 544 26.11 8.67 -25.92
CA ALA A 544 26.75 9.24 -24.73
C ALA A 544 26.00 8.86 -23.43
N TYR A 545 24.66 8.94 -23.42
CA TYR A 545 23.87 8.50 -22.28
C TYR A 545 23.87 6.97 -22.08
N ALA A 546 23.97 6.18 -23.15
CA ALA A 546 24.14 4.73 -23.05
C ALA A 546 25.47 4.36 -22.37
N THR A 547 26.56 5.08 -22.68
CA THR A 547 27.85 4.96 -21.97
C THR A 547 27.70 5.33 -20.49
N ILE A 548 27.06 6.46 -20.15
CA ILE A 548 26.80 6.86 -18.75
C ILE A 548 26.00 5.78 -17.99
N VAL A 549 24.98 5.20 -18.62
CA VAL A 549 24.19 4.09 -18.03
C VAL A 549 25.05 2.85 -17.79
N ALA A 550 26.01 2.54 -18.67
CA ALA A 550 26.94 1.42 -18.49
C ALA A 550 27.93 1.69 -17.34
N SER A 551 28.59 2.84 -17.31
CA SER A 551 29.51 3.23 -16.23
C SER A 551 28.84 3.27 -14.86
N LEU A 552 27.63 3.82 -14.74
CA LEU A 552 26.91 3.84 -13.46
C LEU A 552 26.44 2.43 -13.02
N LYS A 553 26.16 1.52 -13.96
CA LYS A 553 25.87 0.12 -13.62
C LYS A 553 27.13 -0.66 -13.22
N SER A 554 28.28 -0.33 -13.80
CA SER A 554 29.59 -0.83 -13.35
C SER A 554 29.87 -0.37 -11.91
N ALA A 555 29.77 0.95 -11.64
CA ALA A 555 29.91 1.51 -10.30
C ALA A 555 28.96 0.88 -9.27
N LEU A 556 27.68 0.66 -9.62
CA LEU A 556 26.72 0.02 -8.71
C LEU A 556 27.07 -1.44 -8.38
N LEU A 557 27.72 -2.17 -9.30
CA LEU A 557 28.17 -3.54 -9.07
C LEU A 557 29.49 -3.60 -8.28
N GLY A 558 30.42 -2.67 -8.55
CA GLY A 558 31.71 -2.58 -7.86
C GLY A 558 31.64 -1.99 -6.45
N LEU A 559 30.57 -1.25 -6.12
CA LEU A 559 30.46 -0.37 -4.94
C LEU A 559 30.85 -1.01 -3.61
N LYS A 560 30.59 -2.30 -3.46
CA LYS A 560 30.84 -3.06 -2.23
C LYS A 560 32.28 -3.62 -2.14
N ASP A 561 32.90 -3.87 -3.30
CA ASP A 561 34.17 -4.59 -3.39
C ASP A 561 35.36 -3.64 -3.72
N SER A 562 35.08 -2.44 -4.26
CA SER A 562 36.03 -1.37 -4.57
C SER A 562 35.29 -0.02 -4.72
N PRO A 563 35.05 0.71 -3.61
CA PRO A 563 34.33 2.00 -3.65
C PRO A 563 35.09 3.07 -4.43
N ASP A 564 36.43 3.07 -4.36
CA ASP A 564 37.36 3.88 -5.15
C ASP A 564 37.19 3.72 -6.68
N THR A 565 37.18 2.48 -7.19
CA THR A 565 36.91 2.21 -8.62
C THR A 565 35.50 2.64 -9.00
N SER A 566 34.55 2.49 -8.08
CA SER A 566 33.15 2.88 -8.28
C SER A 566 32.97 4.40 -8.29
N ASN A 567 33.78 5.15 -7.54
CA ASN A 567 33.88 6.60 -7.62
C ASN A 567 34.46 7.04 -8.97
N TYR A 568 35.52 6.37 -9.44
CA TYR A 568 36.12 6.62 -10.75
C TYR A 568 35.11 6.42 -11.90
N ASP A 569 34.35 5.32 -11.92
CA ASP A 569 33.32 5.06 -12.93
C ASP A 569 32.19 6.12 -12.93
N VAL A 570 31.81 6.63 -11.75
CA VAL A 570 30.89 7.77 -11.64
C VAL A 570 31.52 9.05 -12.20
N MET A 571 32.79 9.34 -11.89
CA MET A 571 33.47 10.55 -12.36
C MET A 571 33.69 10.56 -13.88
N VAL A 572 34.04 9.42 -14.49
CA VAL A 572 34.23 9.28 -15.95
C VAL A 572 32.95 9.62 -16.73
N SER A 573 31.78 9.42 -16.14
CA SER A 573 30.49 9.81 -16.74
C SER A 573 30.38 11.33 -17.01
N GLY A 574 31.23 12.17 -16.38
CA GLY A 574 31.29 13.61 -16.62
C GLY A 574 31.79 14.02 -18.00
N ASP A 575 32.67 13.23 -18.64
CA ASP A 575 33.18 13.55 -19.99
C ASP A 575 32.12 13.31 -21.07
N GLU A 576 31.23 12.33 -20.89
CA GLU A 576 30.08 12.13 -21.78
C GLU A 576 29.00 13.22 -21.58
N ILE A 577 28.83 13.76 -20.37
CA ILE A 577 28.01 14.97 -20.12
C ILE A 577 28.58 16.19 -20.85
N ARG A 578 29.90 16.33 -20.89
CA ARG A 578 30.59 17.37 -21.68
C ARG A 578 30.34 17.18 -23.18
N ARG A 579 30.46 15.94 -23.68
CA ARG A 579 30.20 15.59 -25.08
C ARG A 579 28.77 15.92 -25.52
N VAL A 580 27.76 15.63 -24.70
CA VAL A 580 26.36 16.06 -24.94
C VAL A 580 26.29 17.59 -25.00
N THR A 581 26.89 18.28 -24.04
CA THR A 581 26.89 19.75 -23.95
C THR A 581 27.54 20.41 -25.16
N ASP A 582 28.67 19.88 -25.66
CA ASP A 582 29.33 20.38 -26.87
C ASP A 582 28.55 20.05 -28.15
N THR A 583 27.75 18.98 -28.16
CA THR A 583 26.95 18.53 -29.31
C THR A 583 25.66 19.33 -29.50
N VAL A 584 24.89 19.60 -28.43
CA VAL A 584 23.58 20.28 -28.51
C VAL A 584 23.47 21.60 -27.73
N GLY A 585 24.43 21.94 -26.86
CA GLY A 585 24.32 23.08 -25.94
C GLY A 585 24.32 24.48 -26.58
N LYS A 586 24.59 24.59 -27.89
CA LYS A 586 24.51 25.83 -28.67
C LYS A 586 23.22 25.96 -29.48
N ASN A 587 22.37 24.94 -29.48
CA ASN A 587 21.14 24.92 -30.26
C ASN A 587 20.02 25.75 -29.60
N ILE A 588 19.16 26.33 -30.43
CA ILE A 588 18.09 27.23 -29.98
C ILE A 588 16.70 26.60 -29.97
N ASP A 589 16.56 25.37 -30.47
CA ASP A 589 15.29 24.64 -30.55
C ASP A 589 14.81 24.14 -29.17
N LYS A 590 13.58 23.64 -29.12
CA LYS A 590 12.94 23.19 -27.87
C LYS A 590 13.50 21.85 -27.38
N SER A 591 13.86 20.94 -28.27
CA SER A 591 14.32 19.59 -27.93
C SER A 591 15.72 19.63 -27.35
N SER A 592 16.64 20.38 -27.94
CA SER A 592 18.00 20.57 -27.41
C SER A 592 18.00 21.32 -26.08
N LYS A 593 17.11 22.31 -25.89
CA LYS A 593 16.92 22.96 -24.58
C LYS A 593 16.39 21.99 -23.52
N THR A 594 15.42 21.15 -23.87
CA THR A 594 14.88 20.11 -22.98
C THR A 594 15.96 19.09 -22.62
N LEU A 595 16.79 18.68 -23.60
CA LEU A 595 17.93 17.80 -23.36
C LEU A 595 18.95 18.45 -22.42
N MET A 596 19.33 19.72 -22.66
CA MET A 596 20.27 20.44 -21.79
C MET A 596 19.73 20.65 -20.36
N GLU A 597 18.43 20.84 -20.17
CA GLU A 597 17.81 20.86 -18.83
C GLU A 597 17.93 19.48 -18.14
N MET A 598 17.76 18.38 -18.88
CA MET A 598 17.97 17.02 -18.38
C MET A 598 19.45 16.73 -18.09
N THR A 599 20.37 17.24 -18.92
CA THR A 599 21.82 17.15 -18.74
C THR A 599 22.30 17.91 -17.50
N LEU A 600 21.80 19.13 -17.27
CA LEU A 600 22.11 19.92 -16.07
C LEU A 600 21.55 19.29 -14.78
N GLN A 601 20.51 18.47 -14.85
CA GLN A 601 20.10 17.65 -13.70
C GLN A 601 20.99 16.41 -13.53
N MET A 602 21.42 15.77 -14.63
CA MET A 602 22.33 14.63 -14.56
C MET A 602 23.69 15.00 -13.97
N GLU A 603 24.26 16.16 -14.34
CA GLU A 603 25.51 16.67 -13.76
C GLU A 603 25.46 16.73 -12.22
N LYS A 604 24.33 17.18 -11.66
CA LYS A 604 24.13 17.21 -10.20
C LYS A 604 23.89 15.83 -9.60
N LEU A 605 23.25 14.91 -10.32
CA LEU A 605 23.10 13.52 -9.88
C LEU A 605 24.44 12.77 -9.87
N LEU A 606 25.37 13.11 -10.77
CA LEU A 606 26.76 12.63 -10.73
C LEU A 606 27.53 13.23 -9.54
N ASP A 607 27.36 14.53 -9.25
CA ASP A 607 27.93 15.17 -8.05
C ASP A 607 27.46 14.47 -6.76
N LEU A 608 26.17 14.10 -6.68
CA LEU A 608 25.61 13.32 -5.58
C LEU A 608 26.14 11.88 -5.53
N ALA A 609 26.26 11.21 -6.68
CA ALA A 609 26.76 9.84 -6.74
C ALA A 609 28.25 9.76 -6.34
N ALA A 610 29.07 10.72 -6.77
CA ALA A 610 30.48 10.80 -6.37
C ALA A 610 30.62 11.06 -4.86
N GLY A 611 29.84 12.01 -4.31
CA GLY A 611 29.81 12.23 -2.85
C GLY A 611 29.23 11.06 -2.05
N ALA A 612 28.50 10.14 -2.69
CA ALA A 612 28.01 8.92 -2.06
C ALA A 612 29.06 7.81 -2.02
N THR A 613 29.80 7.60 -3.12
CA THR A 613 30.87 6.59 -3.19
C THR A 613 32.08 7.00 -2.35
N ASP A 614 32.47 8.28 -2.39
CA ASP A 614 33.50 8.89 -1.53
C ASP A 614 33.20 8.70 -0.03
N ALA A 615 31.92 8.82 0.36
CA ALA A 615 31.50 8.57 1.74
C ALA A 615 31.55 7.09 2.16
N VAL A 616 31.47 6.13 1.22
CA VAL A 616 31.61 4.69 1.50
C VAL A 616 33.09 4.31 1.61
N ASP A 617 33.94 4.86 0.73
CA ASP A 617 35.39 4.66 0.73
C ASP A 617 36.03 5.12 2.05
N ASP A 618 35.65 6.32 2.52
CA ASP A 618 36.06 6.88 3.81
C ASP A 618 35.64 6.00 5.00
N ASP A 619 34.47 5.35 4.98
CA ASP A 619 33.99 4.51 6.08
C ASP A 619 34.72 3.16 6.12
N ASP A 620 35.04 2.57 4.96
CA ASP A 620 35.82 1.33 4.88
C ASP A 620 37.29 1.54 5.28
N GLU A 621 37.94 2.62 4.83
CA GLU A 621 39.27 3.01 5.35
C GLU A 621 39.23 3.23 6.87
N ASN A 622 38.18 3.87 7.40
CA ASN A 622 38.04 4.06 8.84
C ASN A 622 37.75 2.76 9.59
N LEU A 623 37.11 1.77 8.97
CA LEU A 623 36.92 0.43 9.53
C LEU A 623 38.25 -0.33 9.58
N HIS A 624 38.99 -0.37 8.46
CA HIS A 624 40.30 -1.01 8.38
C HIS A 624 41.37 -0.38 9.29
N ARG A 625 41.25 0.89 9.65
CA ARG A 625 42.11 1.52 10.68
C ARG A 625 41.70 1.20 12.13
N ARG A 626 40.56 0.53 12.36
CA ARG A 626 40.02 0.19 13.70
C ARG A 626 40.10 -1.30 14.03
N THR A 627 40.37 -2.16 13.05
CA THR A 627 40.51 -3.63 13.16
C THR A 627 41.96 -4.06 13.28
#